data_AF-A0A7W0ZUG8-F1
#
_entry.id   AF-A0A7W0ZUG8-F1
#
_cell.length_a   1.000
_cell.length_b   1.000
_cell.length_c   1.000
_cell.angle_alpha   90.00
_cell.angle_beta   90.00
_cell.angle_gamma   90.00
#
_symmetry.space_group_name_H-M   'P 1'
#
loop_
_entity.id
_entity.type
_entity.pdbx_description
1 polymer ?
#
loop_
_entity_poly.entity_id
_entity_poly.type
_entity_poly.pdbx_seq_one_letter_code
_entity_poly.pdbx_strand_id
1 'polypeptide(L)'
;MSRLLWLSLVLAACTSAPGEELDEGGGSDGKGDRAGGSRFDEVDPTHSTVTFRRYIGKALDALAAHDSNLARLTLRSIESGLVKIDDLRELTCADFERVRADLPNLGLEPEDRDSLHARGSDVGEAIEGEIAGYMWSNRIYVSRGQTVMRLAATLVHEVNHVINRSEVGYYDDLPTSAFIHEYRAFFAESVFDPEEYAGVDIDDYVITTYELDRSKIRASVLATPLTPKLLPDDRAWRARRVGADVEVLPAVCR
;
A
#
# COMPACT_ATOMS: atom_id res chain seq x y z
N MET A 1 14.87 -23.19 29.80
CA MET A 1 14.19 -21.88 29.87
C MET A 1 14.74 -21.01 28.75
N SER A 2 14.22 -21.17 27.53
CA SER A 2 14.63 -20.34 26.39
C SER A 2 13.94 -18.99 26.47
N ARG A 3 14.74 -17.92 26.54
CA ARG A 3 14.26 -16.54 26.42
C ARG A 3 13.94 -16.29 24.94
N LEU A 4 12.65 -16.19 24.61
CA LEU A 4 12.19 -15.62 23.36
C LEU A 4 12.55 -14.13 23.38
N LEU A 5 13.57 -13.74 22.62
CA LEU A 5 13.80 -12.33 22.29
C LEU A 5 12.65 -11.90 21.38
N TRP A 6 11.74 -11.09 21.92
CA TRP A 6 10.82 -10.29 21.13
C TRP A 6 11.65 -9.17 20.48
N LEU A 7 11.88 -9.26 19.18
CA LEU A 7 12.28 -8.07 18.40
C LEU A 7 11.02 -7.21 18.27
N SER A 8 10.98 -6.10 18.99
CA SER A 8 10.10 -4.99 18.67
C SER A 8 10.60 -4.38 17.37
N LEU A 9 10.07 -4.82 16.23
CA LEU A 9 10.20 -4.08 14.98
C LEU A 9 9.22 -2.91 15.08
N VAL A 10 9.76 -1.70 15.14
CA VAL A 10 8.98 -0.50 14.85
C VAL A 10 8.94 -0.42 13.33
N LEU A 11 7.81 -0.84 12.76
CA LEU A 11 7.47 -0.48 11.40
C LEU A 11 7.11 1.00 11.44
N ALA A 12 8.07 1.88 11.16
CA ALA A 12 7.74 3.27 10.87
C ALA A 12 7.20 3.26 9.45
N ALA A 13 5.90 3.45 9.37
CA ALA A 13 5.18 3.46 8.14
C ALA A 13 5.46 4.73 7.33
N CYS A 14 5.11 4.71 6.05
CA CYS A 14 5.24 5.85 5.15
C CYS A 14 4.57 7.10 5.75
N THR A 15 5.35 7.94 6.43
CA THR A 15 4.82 9.08 7.19
C THR A 15 4.09 10.05 6.27
N SER A 16 2.83 10.34 6.57
CA SER A 16 2.02 11.29 5.83
C SER A 16 2.57 12.72 5.97
N ALA A 17 2.70 13.43 4.85
CA ALA A 17 2.93 14.87 4.87
C ALA A 17 1.68 15.60 5.40
N PRO A 18 1.81 16.71 6.15
CA PRO A 18 0.66 17.44 6.69
C PRO A 18 -0.24 17.94 5.55
N GLY A 19 -1.48 17.45 5.54
CA GLY A 19 -2.46 17.71 4.48
C GLY A 19 -2.91 19.16 4.40
N GLU A 20 -2.94 19.71 3.19
CA GLU A 20 -3.68 20.94 2.87
C GLU A 20 -5.18 20.62 2.77
N GLU A 21 -6.01 21.47 3.41
CA GLU A 21 -7.46 21.38 3.42
C GLU A 21 -8.03 21.34 1.99
N LEU A 22 -8.84 20.31 1.70
CA LEU A 22 -9.57 20.19 0.45
C LEU A 22 -10.73 21.18 0.43
N ASP A 23 -10.64 22.15 -0.47
CA ASP A 23 -11.66 23.16 -0.76
C ASP A 23 -12.96 22.50 -1.28
N GLU A 24 -14.02 22.55 -0.47
CA GLU A 24 -15.36 22.07 -0.81
C GLU A 24 -16.10 23.07 -1.73
N GLY A 25 -15.71 23.10 -3.00
CA GLY A 25 -16.42 23.85 -4.05
C GLY A 25 -17.64 23.08 -4.61
N GLY A 26 -18.84 23.44 -4.16
CA GLY A 26 -20.11 22.93 -4.69
C GLY A 26 -20.56 23.58 -6.01
N GLY A 27 -21.38 22.85 -6.79
CA GLY A 27 -22.08 23.42 -7.96
C GLY A 27 -22.74 22.43 -8.94
N SER A 28 -24.02 22.10 -8.67
CA SER A 28 -25.19 21.92 -9.56
C SER A 28 -25.15 21.01 -10.82
N ASP A 29 -26.07 20.03 -10.77
CA ASP A 29 -27.03 19.51 -11.76
C ASP A 29 -26.59 19.01 -13.15
N GLY A 30 -26.81 17.71 -13.36
CA GLY A 30 -26.78 17.08 -14.69
C GLY A 30 -27.19 15.61 -14.65
N LYS A 31 -28.46 15.37 -14.93
CA LYS A 31 -29.15 14.06 -14.96
C LYS A 31 -28.56 13.14 -16.04
N GLY A 32 -27.94 12.02 -15.66
CA GLY A 32 -27.55 10.93 -16.57
C GLY A 32 -26.60 9.93 -15.91
N ASP A 33 -26.63 8.69 -16.36
CA ASP A 33 -25.56 7.68 -16.18
C ASP A 33 -25.54 6.87 -14.87
N ARG A 34 -26.54 5.99 -14.73
CA ARG A 34 -26.24 4.61 -14.32
C ARG A 34 -25.61 3.85 -15.51
N ALA A 35 -24.38 4.19 -15.91
CA ALA A 35 -23.63 3.47 -16.96
C ALA A 35 -22.13 3.90 -17.03
N GLY A 36 -21.43 3.93 -15.90
CA GLY A 36 -19.96 4.06 -15.88
C GLY A 36 -19.39 2.93 -15.06
N GLY A 37 -18.81 1.91 -15.71
CA GLY A 37 -18.05 0.89 -14.99
C GLY A 37 -16.95 1.57 -14.16
N SER A 38 -16.79 1.15 -12.92
CA SER A 38 -15.68 1.59 -12.09
C SER A 38 -14.35 1.30 -12.82
N ARG A 39 -13.41 2.26 -12.85
CA ARG A 39 -12.07 2.05 -13.45
C ARG A 39 -11.20 1.09 -12.63
N PHE A 40 -11.67 0.65 -11.47
CA PHE A 40 -10.98 -0.28 -10.58
C PHE A 40 -11.99 -1.14 -9.83
N ASP A 41 -11.57 -2.31 -9.38
CA ASP A 41 -12.38 -3.15 -8.50
C ASP A 41 -12.12 -2.79 -7.04
N GLU A 42 -13.19 -2.67 -6.24
CA GLU A 42 -13.08 -2.46 -4.80
C GLU A 42 -12.88 -3.79 -4.06
N VAL A 43 -12.25 -3.73 -2.89
CA VAL A 43 -12.09 -4.93 -2.04
C VAL A 43 -13.46 -5.37 -1.56
N ASP A 44 -14.21 -4.45 -0.95
CA ASP A 44 -15.61 -4.64 -0.59
C ASP A 44 -16.49 -3.55 -1.26
N PRO A 45 -17.15 -3.88 -2.39
CA PRO A 45 -17.98 -2.91 -3.09
C PRO A 45 -19.23 -2.48 -2.29
N THR A 46 -19.55 -3.10 -1.16
CA THR A 46 -20.72 -2.76 -0.33
C THR A 46 -20.54 -1.48 0.47
N HIS A 47 -19.29 -1.08 0.77
CA HIS A 47 -18.97 0.18 1.48
C HIS A 47 -18.48 1.29 0.55
N SER A 48 -18.56 1.06 -0.76
CA SER A 48 -18.17 2.02 -1.76
C SER A 48 -18.92 3.36 -1.67
N THR A 49 -18.17 4.46 -1.82
CA THR A 49 -18.76 5.79 -1.94
C THR A 49 -18.32 6.50 -3.21
N VAL A 50 -19.20 7.36 -3.75
CA VAL A 50 -18.87 8.21 -4.91
C VAL A 50 -17.66 9.11 -4.62
N THR A 51 -17.53 9.57 -3.37
CA THR A 51 -16.40 10.39 -2.92
C THR A 51 -15.09 9.62 -2.99
N PHE A 52 -15.06 8.39 -2.46
CA PHE A 52 -13.87 7.55 -2.52
C PHE A 52 -13.48 7.20 -3.97
N ARG A 53 -14.46 6.79 -4.80
CA ARG A 53 -14.21 6.51 -6.22
C ARG A 53 -13.65 7.72 -6.98
N ARG A 54 -14.13 8.93 -6.66
CA ARG A 54 -13.60 10.17 -7.24
C ARG A 54 -12.18 10.47 -6.74
N TYR A 55 -11.90 10.24 -5.47
CA TYR A 55 -10.57 10.40 -4.88
C TYR A 55 -9.54 9.49 -5.57
N ILE A 56 -9.83 8.19 -5.68
CA ILE A 56 -8.99 7.25 -6.43
C ILE A 56 -8.90 7.64 -7.91
N GLY A 57 -10.03 8.01 -8.53
CA GLY A 57 -10.10 8.41 -9.94
C GLY A 57 -9.11 9.51 -10.31
N LYS A 58 -8.92 10.51 -9.44
CA LYS A 58 -7.93 11.58 -9.67
C LYS A 58 -6.49 11.06 -9.74
N ALA A 59 -6.11 10.10 -8.89
CA ALA A 59 -4.80 9.48 -8.95
C ALA A 59 -4.64 8.59 -10.18
N LEU A 60 -5.69 7.88 -10.61
CA LEU A 60 -5.68 7.12 -11.86
C LEU A 60 -5.52 8.02 -13.10
N ASP A 61 -6.10 9.22 -13.07
CA ASP A 61 -5.89 10.23 -14.11
C ASP A 61 -4.45 10.74 -14.12
N ALA A 62 -3.84 10.96 -12.95
CA ALA A 62 -2.43 11.33 -12.85
C ALA A 62 -1.50 10.22 -13.38
N LEU A 63 -1.77 8.95 -13.06
CA LEU A 63 -1.05 7.80 -13.62
C LEU A 63 -1.20 7.73 -15.14
N ALA A 64 -2.40 7.99 -15.68
CA ALA A 64 -2.65 7.98 -17.12
C ALA A 64 -1.93 9.12 -17.86
N ALA A 65 -1.80 10.28 -17.22
CA ALA A 65 -1.08 11.43 -17.76
C ALA A 65 0.45 11.26 -17.69
N HIS A 66 0.94 10.37 -16.82
CA HIS A 66 2.36 10.12 -16.65
C HIS A 66 2.92 9.22 -17.78
N ASP A 67 3.81 9.75 -18.61
CA ASP A 67 4.40 9.02 -19.77
C ASP A 67 5.55 8.07 -19.38
N SER A 68 5.35 7.27 -18.32
CA SER A 68 6.31 6.23 -17.93
C SER A 68 5.72 4.83 -18.12
N ASN A 69 6.59 3.86 -18.42
CA ASN A 69 6.15 2.47 -18.52
C ASN A 69 5.63 1.95 -17.18
N LEU A 70 6.21 2.41 -16.07
CA LEU A 70 5.79 2.07 -14.72
C LEU A 70 4.35 2.52 -14.47
N ALA A 71 4.03 3.81 -14.70
CA ALA A 71 2.68 4.33 -14.50
C ALA A 71 1.64 3.59 -15.36
N ARG A 72 1.97 3.31 -16.63
CA ARG A 72 1.11 2.52 -17.51
C ARG A 72 0.88 1.08 -17.02
N LEU A 73 1.89 0.44 -16.45
CA LEU A 73 1.77 -0.91 -15.90
C LEU A 73 0.94 -0.92 -14.62
N THR A 74 1.18 0.04 -13.72
CA THR A 74 0.38 0.25 -12.51
C THR A 74 -1.09 0.45 -12.87
N LEU A 75 -1.38 1.38 -13.79
CA LEU A 75 -2.74 1.66 -14.23
C LEU A 75 -3.43 0.42 -14.82
N ARG A 76 -2.74 -0.31 -15.72
CA ARG A 76 -3.30 -1.55 -16.30
C ARG A 76 -3.61 -2.61 -15.25
N SER A 77 -2.81 -2.72 -14.19
CA SER A 77 -3.04 -3.68 -13.11
C SER A 77 -4.32 -3.38 -12.36
N ILE A 78 -4.58 -2.09 -12.13
CA ILE A 78 -5.76 -1.59 -11.45
C ILE A 78 -6.98 -1.79 -12.35
N GLU A 79 -6.92 -1.32 -13.60
CA GLU A 79 -8.04 -1.35 -14.54
C GLU A 79 -8.44 -2.77 -14.97
N SER A 80 -7.51 -3.75 -14.89
CA SER A 80 -7.83 -5.15 -15.18
C SER A 80 -8.38 -5.93 -13.98
N GLY A 81 -8.53 -5.30 -12.80
CA GLY A 81 -8.92 -5.98 -11.56
C GLY A 81 -7.84 -6.93 -11.00
N LEU A 82 -6.60 -6.80 -11.48
CA LEU A 82 -5.48 -7.59 -10.96
C LEU A 82 -5.15 -7.18 -9.51
N VAL A 83 -5.44 -5.92 -9.18
CA VAL A 83 -5.48 -5.40 -7.81
C VAL A 83 -6.86 -4.84 -7.53
N LYS A 84 -7.25 -4.89 -6.26
CA LYS A 84 -8.46 -4.27 -5.72
C LYS A 84 -8.06 -3.17 -4.77
N ILE A 85 -8.78 -2.06 -4.77
CA ILE A 85 -8.44 -0.88 -3.97
C ILE A 85 -9.60 -0.53 -3.06
N ASP A 86 -9.30 -0.30 -1.79
CA ASP A 86 -10.25 0.24 -0.82
C ASP A 86 -9.60 1.28 0.10
N ASP A 87 -10.40 1.84 0.98
CA ASP A 87 -9.96 2.75 2.03
C ASP A 87 -9.31 1.97 3.19
N LEU A 88 -8.29 2.51 3.85
CA LEU A 88 -7.72 1.89 5.06
C LEU A 88 -8.74 1.66 6.17
N ARG A 89 -9.81 2.45 6.21
CA ARG A 89 -10.92 2.25 7.14
C ARG A 89 -11.84 1.10 6.74
N GLU A 90 -11.64 0.50 5.57
CA GLU A 90 -12.42 -0.61 5.03
C GLU A 90 -11.64 -1.94 5.03
N LEU A 91 -10.61 -2.05 5.88
CA LEU A 91 -9.88 -3.31 6.08
C LEU A 91 -10.85 -4.45 6.39
N THR A 92 -10.69 -5.57 5.67
CA THR A 92 -11.38 -6.81 6.04
C THR A 92 -10.93 -7.27 7.43
N CYS A 93 -11.71 -8.17 8.06
CA CYS A 93 -11.30 -8.76 9.35
C CYS A 93 -9.88 -9.33 9.31
N ALA A 94 -9.57 -10.07 8.25
CA ALA A 94 -8.30 -10.72 8.09
C ALA A 94 -7.16 -9.69 7.92
N ASP A 95 -7.40 -8.63 7.15
CA ASP A 95 -6.37 -7.62 6.91
C ASP A 95 -6.17 -6.71 8.13
N PHE A 96 -7.23 -6.40 8.88
CA PHE A 96 -7.12 -5.70 10.16
C PHE A 96 -6.23 -6.47 11.16
N GLU A 97 -6.44 -7.77 11.31
CA GLU A 97 -5.60 -8.60 12.20
C GLU A 97 -4.12 -8.63 11.78
N ARG A 98 -3.84 -8.44 10.49
CA ARG A 98 -2.46 -8.34 9.99
C ARG A 98 -1.87 -6.97 10.27
N VAL A 99 -2.61 -5.89 9.98
CA VAL A 99 -2.21 -4.53 10.34
C VAL A 99 -1.92 -4.43 11.84
N ARG A 100 -2.74 -5.07 12.68
CA ARG A 100 -2.50 -5.17 14.12
C ARG A 100 -1.18 -5.89 14.48
N ALA A 101 -0.85 -6.96 13.78
CA ALA A 101 0.39 -7.69 13.98
C ALA A 101 1.62 -6.92 13.46
N ASP A 102 1.45 -6.19 12.37
CA ASP A 102 2.50 -5.43 11.70
C ASP A 102 2.72 -4.06 12.38
N LEU A 103 1.72 -3.48 13.05
CA LEU A 103 1.82 -2.20 13.77
C LEU A 103 1.64 -2.38 15.29
N PRO A 104 2.51 -3.13 15.99
CA PRO A 104 2.33 -3.45 17.40
C PRO A 104 2.38 -2.21 18.31
N ASN A 105 3.02 -1.12 17.86
CA ASN A 105 3.15 0.12 18.62
C ASN A 105 1.83 0.90 18.75
N LEU A 106 0.87 0.66 17.84
CA LEU A 106 -0.45 1.28 17.92
C LEU A 106 -1.32 0.68 19.04
N GLY A 107 -0.92 -0.47 19.60
CA GLY A 107 -1.65 -1.11 20.69
C GLY A 107 -3.08 -1.52 20.31
N LEU A 108 -3.31 -1.81 19.02
CA LEU A 108 -4.60 -2.23 18.50
C LEU A 108 -5.02 -3.58 19.08
N GLU A 109 -6.29 -3.69 19.46
CA GLU A 109 -6.93 -4.91 19.95
C GLU A 109 -7.94 -5.45 18.92
N PRO A 110 -8.30 -6.74 18.95
CA PRO A 110 -9.26 -7.32 17.99
C PRO A 110 -10.62 -6.58 17.95
N GLU A 111 -11.10 -6.07 19.08
CA GLU A 111 -12.38 -5.36 19.21
C GLU A 111 -12.36 -3.98 18.52
N ASP A 112 -11.19 -3.38 18.33
CA ASP A 112 -11.05 -2.05 17.71
C ASP A 112 -11.55 -2.03 16.26
N ARG A 113 -11.57 -3.21 15.60
CA ARG A 113 -12.13 -3.38 14.26
C ARG A 113 -13.55 -2.85 14.13
N ASP A 114 -14.40 -3.07 15.13
CA ASP A 114 -15.81 -2.64 15.08
C ASP A 114 -15.93 -1.10 15.01
N SER A 115 -14.92 -0.40 15.51
CA SER A 115 -14.83 1.05 15.46
C SER A 115 -14.13 1.59 14.22
N LEU A 116 -13.41 0.76 13.46
CA LEU A 116 -12.58 1.20 12.32
C LEU A 116 -13.37 1.99 11.27
N HIS A 117 -14.54 1.47 10.90
CA HIS A 117 -15.42 2.06 9.87
C HIS A 117 -16.18 3.30 10.36
N ALA A 118 -16.15 3.60 11.67
CA ALA A 118 -16.90 4.71 12.23
C ALA A 118 -16.35 6.06 11.74
N ARG A 119 -17.25 7.02 11.48
CA ARG A 119 -16.84 8.39 11.18
C ARG A 119 -16.16 9.00 12.42
N GLY A 120 -14.95 9.54 12.25
CA GLY A 120 -14.15 10.05 13.36
C GLY A 120 -13.62 8.93 14.28
N SER A 121 -13.42 7.73 13.73
CA SER A 121 -12.77 6.63 14.44
C SER A 121 -11.34 6.99 14.82
N ASP A 122 -11.04 7.04 16.12
CA ASP A 122 -9.68 7.20 16.64
C ASP A 122 -8.76 6.06 16.14
N VAL A 123 -9.30 4.85 15.97
CA VAL A 123 -8.58 3.69 15.43
C VAL A 123 -8.23 3.91 13.96
N GLY A 124 -9.19 4.37 13.17
CA GLY A 124 -8.96 4.72 11.77
C GLY A 124 -7.93 5.84 11.62
N GLU A 125 -8.02 6.88 12.45
CA GLU A 125 -7.07 7.99 12.47
C GLU A 125 -5.66 7.55 12.91
N ALA A 126 -5.56 6.66 13.89
CA ALA A 126 -4.28 6.10 14.33
C ALA A 126 -3.60 5.29 13.21
N ILE A 127 -4.36 4.45 12.50
CA ILE A 127 -3.83 3.67 11.38
C ILE A 127 -3.43 4.58 10.22
N GLU A 128 -4.29 5.52 9.79
CA GLU A 128 -3.99 6.45 8.70
C GLU A 128 -2.85 7.44 9.03
N GLY A 129 -2.63 7.73 10.32
CA GLY A 129 -1.50 8.53 10.80
C GLY A 129 -0.17 7.79 10.70
N GLU A 130 -0.20 6.45 10.77
CA GLU A 130 0.97 5.59 10.63
C GLU A 130 1.22 5.29 9.14
N ILE A 131 0.27 4.65 8.46
CA ILE A 131 0.43 4.14 7.08
C ILE A 131 -0.35 4.96 6.03
N ALA A 132 0.34 5.31 4.94
CA ALA A 132 -0.28 5.91 3.76
C ALA A 132 -0.97 4.88 2.84
N GLY A 133 -0.47 3.64 2.85
CA GLY A 133 -0.99 2.53 2.08
C GLY A 133 -0.68 1.21 2.78
N TYR A 134 -1.45 0.19 2.45
CA TYR A 134 -1.20 -1.17 2.90
C TYR A 134 -1.64 -2.15 1.82
N MET A 135 -0.89 -3.23 1.67
CA MET A 135 -1.26 -4.30 0.77
C MET A 135 -1.28 -5.65 1.44
N TRP A 136 -2.19 -6.50 0.98
CA TRP A 136 -2.14 -7.92 1.24
C TRP A 136 -2.72 -8.70 0.07
N SER A 137 -1.97 -9.67 -0.47
CA SER A 137 -2.36 -10.42 -1.67
C SER A 137 -2.63 -9.50 -2.88
N ASN A 138 -3.87 -9.37 -3.36
CA ASN A 138 -4.26 -8.36 -4.37
C ASN A 138 -5.04 -7.18 -3.83
N ARG A 139 -5.20 -7.05 -2.52
CA ARG A 139 -5.95 -5.96 -1.89
C ARG A 139 -4.98 -4.87 -1.51
N ILE A 140 -5.32 -3.66 -1.90
CA ILE A 140 -4.60 -2.42 -1.58
C ILE A 140 -5.59 -1.55 -0.82
N TYR A 141 -5.12 -0.97 0.28
CA TYR A 141 -5.85 -0.03 1.09
C TYR A 141 -5.05 1.28 1.13
N VAL A 142 -5.73 2.41 1.01
CA VAL A 142 -5.07 3.73 1.01
C VAL A 142 -5.69 4.67 2.04
N SER A 143 -4.86 5.50 2.66
CA SER A 143 -5.36 6.57 3.53
C SER A 143 -6.02 7.70 2.71
N ARG A 144 -7.01 8.36 3.31
CA ARG A 144 -7.57 9.59 2.76
C ARG A 144 -6.65 10.79 2.97
N GLY A 145 -6.93 11.87 2.25
CA GLY A 145 -6.28 13.17 2.45
C GLY A 145 -4.92 13.34 1.78
N GLN A 146 -4.40 12.31 1.09
CA GLN A 146 -3.18 12.44 0.30
C GLN A 146 -3.42 13.37 -0.89
N THR A 147 -2.39 14.10 -1.30
CA THR A 147 -2.41 14.84 -2.57
C THR A 147 -2.55 13.86 -3.73
N VAL A 148 -3.02 14.33 -4.89
CA VAL A 148 -3.23 13.46 -6.07
C VAL A 148 -1.94 12.75 -6.48
N MET A 149 -0.81 13.46 -6.48
CA MET A 149 0.49 12.88 -6.83
C MET A 149 0.98 11.90 -5.77
N ARG A 150 0.84 12.22 -4.47
CA ARG A 150 1.21 11.30 -3.39
C ARG A 150 0.38 10.03 -3.44
N LEU A 151 -0.94 10.13 -3.63
CA LEU A 151 -1.80 8.96 -3.79
C LEU A 151 -1.40 8.11 -5.01
N ALA A 152 -1.06 8.73 -6.14
CA ALA A 152 -0.58 8.00 -7.31
C ALA A 152 0.76 7.28 -7.03
N ALA A 153 1.69 7.91 -6.32
CA ALA A 153 2.94 7.29 -5.87
C ALA A 153 2.68 6.12 -4.90
N THR A 154 1.79 6.30 -3.91
CA THR A 154 1.34 5.22 -3.01
C THR A 154 0.75 4.05 -3.81
N LEU A 155 -0.09 4.30 -4.82
CA LEU A 155 -0.59 3.22 -5.68
C LEU A 155 0.52 2.51 -6.46
N VAL A 156 1.54 3.24 -6.94
CA VAL A 156 2.72 2.63 -7.57
C VAL A 156 3.48 1.73 -6.59
N HIS A 157 3.66 2.19 -5.36
CA HIS A 157 4.30 1.45 -4.27
C HIS A 157 3.55 0.14 -3.97
N GLU A 158 2.27 0.23 -3.65
CA GLU A 158 1.47 -0.93 -3.24
C GLU A 158 1.29 -1.93 -4.39
N VAL A 159 1.06 -1.43 -5.61
CA VAL A 159 1.00 -2.30 -6.79
C VAL A 159 2.35 -3.02 -6.99
N ASN A 160 3.48 -2.37 -6.72
CA ASN A 160 4.80 -3.01 -6.78
C ASN A 160 4.89 -4.20 -5.82
N HIS A 161 4.46 -4.02 -4.57
CA HIS A 161 4.46 -5.09 -3.58
C HIS A 161 3.60 -6.27 -4.01
N VAL A 162 2.39 -5.96 -4.48
CA VAL A 162 1.40 -6.91 -4.94
C VAL A 162 1.92 -7.76 -6.12
N ILE A 163 2.62 -7.11 -7.04
CA ILE A 163 3.21 -7.76 -8.20
C ILE A 163 4.41 -8.64 -7.82
N ASN A 164 5.19 -8.22 -6.82
CA ASN A 164 6.36 -8.95 -6.33
C ASN A 164 6.03 -10.03 -5.27
N ARG A 165 4.76 -10.24 -4.95
CA ARG A 165 4.29 -11.18 -3.91
C ARG A 165 4.96 -10.95 -2.56
N SER A 166 4.99 -9.68 -2.15
CA SER A 166 5.63 -9.31 -0.89
C SER A 166 4.99 -10.04 0.29
N GLU A 167 3.68 -10.32 0.25
CA GLU A 167 2.97 -11.08 1.28
C GLU A 167 3.53 -12.49 1.55
N VAL A 168 4.25 -13.08 0.59
CA VAL A 168 4.86 -14.42 0.75
C VAL A 168 6.32 -14.34 1.19
N GLY A 169 7.08 -13.41 0.62
CA GLY A 169 8.53 -13.35 0.80
C GLY A 169 9.02 -12.41 1.89
N TYR A 170 8.18 -11.47 2.34
CA TYR A 170 8.60 -10.37 3.22
C TYR A 170 9.22 -10.86 4.53
N TYR A 171 8.69 -11.94 5.09
CA TYR A 171 9.09 -12.48 6.40
C TYR A 171 10.11 -13.64 6.34
N ASP A 172 10.55 -14.07 5.15
CA ASP A 172 11.36 -15.29 4.98
C ASP A 172 12.80 -15.19 5.55
N ASP A 173 13.45 -14.03 5.40
CA ASP A 173 14.85 -13.81 5.77
C ASP A 173 15.07 -12.38 6.31
N LEU A 174 14.35 -12.05 7.38
CA LEU A 174 14.47 -10.72 8.00
C LEU A 174 15.89 -10.45 8.53
N PRO A 175 16.40 -9.21 8.38
CA PRO A 175 15.78 -8.04 7.76
C PRO A 175 16.02 -7.94 6.23
N THR A 176 16.75 -8.89 5.63
CA THR A 176 17.15 -8.81 4.23
C THR A 176 15.96 -8.86 3.28
N SER A 177 14.98 -9.72 3.53
CA SER A 177 13.77 -9.81 2.71
C SER A 177 12.97 -8.51 2.75
N ALA A 178 12.67 -7.99 3.95
CA ALA A 178 11.97 -6.71 4.11
C ALA A 178 12.67 -5.59 3.34
N PHE A 179 13.99 -5.42 3.54
CA PHE A 179 14.77 -4.42 2.81
C PHE A 179 14.60 -4.52 1.29
N ILE A 180 14.67 -5.72 0.71
CA ILE A 180 14.52 -5.91 -0.74
C ILE A 180 13.13 -5.50 -1.23
N HIS A 181 12.08 -5.86 -0.49
CA HIS A 181 10.70 -5.57 -0.87
C HIS A 181 10.42 -4.07 -0.80
N GLU A 182 10.80 -3.42 0.31
CA GLU A 182 10.62 -1.98 0.49
C GLU A 182 11.50 -1.16 -0.47
N TYR A 183 12.77 -1.51 -0.63
CA TYR A 183 13.66 -0.84 -1.57
C TYR A 183 13.11 -0.86 -3.00
N ARG A 184 12.49 -1.96 -3.43
CA ARG A 184 11.85 -2.03 -4.75
C ARG A 184 10.66 -1.10 -4.87
N ALA A 185 9.83 -1.01 -3.84
CA ALA A 185 8.64 -0.19 -3.83
C ALA A 185 9.00 1.30 -3.80
N PHE A 186 9.91 1.72 -2.90
CA PHE A 186 10.41 3.10 -2.86
C PHE A 186 11.22 3.50 -4.09
N PHE A 187 12.00 2.58 -4.67
CA PHE A 187 12.66 2.88 -5.94
C PHE A 187 11.61 3.09 -7.05
N ALA A 188 10.54 2.28 -7.10
CA ALA A 188 9.46 2.48 -8.04
C ALA A 188 8.79 3.85 -7.85
N GLU A 189 8.56 4.28 -6.61
CA GLU A 189 8.12 5.63 -6.32
C GLU A 189 9.10 6.68 -6.84
N SER A 190 10.40 6.55 -6.58
CA SER A 190 11.42 7.53 -7.05
C SER A 190 11.51 7.65 -8.57
N VAL A 191 11.14 6.60 -9.31
CA VAL A 191 11.06 6.62 -10.78
C VAL A 191 9.78 7.30 -11.25
N PHE A 192 8.70 7.21 -10.48
CA PHE A 192 7.42 7.82 -10.78
C PHE A 192 7.38 9.30 -10.38
N ASP A 193 7.89 9.65 -9.20
CA ASP A 193 7.94 11.00 -8.65
C ASP A 193 9.38 11.35 -8.23
N PRO A 194 10.26 11.69 -9.20
CA PRO A 194 11.68 11.93 -8.93
C PRO A 194 11.92 13.21 -8.11
N GLU A 195 10.96 14.15 -8.08
CA GLU A 195 11.10 15.40 -7.33
C GLU A 195 11.01 15.15 -5.83
N GLU A 196 10.07 14.30 -5.40
CA GLU A 196 9.90 13.88 -3.99
C GLU A 196 11.15 13.20 -3.44
N TYR A 197 11.86 12.43 -4.28
CA TYR A 197 13.04 11.65 -3.88
C TYR A 197 14.37 12.32 -4.27
N ALA A 198 14.35 13.60 -4.64
CA ALA A 198 15.55 14.31 -5.06
C ALA A 198 16.58 14.40 -3.92
N GLY A 199 17.72 13.70 -4.09
CA GLY A 199 18.79 13.66 -3.09
C GLY A 199 18.58 12.67 -1.94
N VAL A 200 17.52 11.86 -2.00
CA VAL A 200 17.28 10.77 -1.04
C VAL A 200 18.13 9.55 -1.41
N ASP A 201 18.89 9.03 -0.44
CA ASP A 201 19.51 7.70 -0.55
C ASP A 201 18.45 6.65 -0.18
N ILE A 202 17.90 5.97 -1.18
CA ILE A 202 16.81 5.00 -0.97
C ILE A 202 17.24 3.83 -0.07
N ASP A 203 18.53 3.42 -0.10
CA ASP A 203 19.02 2.36 0.79
C ASP A 203 18.90 2.81 2.25
N ASP A 204 19.43 4.01 2.54
CA ASP A 204 19.46 4.55 3.89
C ASP A 204 18.06 4.94 4.38
N TYR A 205 17.23 5.48 3.47
CA TYR A 205 15.84 5.80 3.74
C TYR A 205 15.06 4.56 4.18
N VAL A 206 15.11 3.46 3.41
CA VAL A 206 14.40 2.22 3.77
C VAL A 206 14.92 1.64 5.08
N ILE A 207 16.23 1.59 5.27
CA ILE A 207 16.83 1.06 6.51
C ILE A 207 16.38 1.86 7.72
N THR A 208 16.33 3.19 7.60
CA THR A 208 15.96 4.08 8.70
C THR A 208 14.47 4.02 8.96
N THR A 209 13.64 4.16 7.93
CA THR A 209 12.17 4.15 8.02
C THR A 209 11.68 2.82 8.60
N TYR A 210 12.25 1.69 8.21
CA TYR A 210 11.80 0.37 8.70
C TYR A 210 12.61 -0.15 9.88
N GLU A 211 13.46 0.71 10.48
CA GLU A 211 14.36 0.38 11.59
C GLU A 211 15.13 -0.93 11.40
N LEU A 212 15.58 -1.20 10.16
CA LEU A 212 16.24 -2.45 9.81
C LEU A 212 17.68 -2.46 10.35
N ASP A 213 18.07 -3.57 10.98
CA ASP A 213 19.47 -3.76 11.39
C ASP A 213 20.36 -3.98 10.15
N ARG A 214 20.96 -2.90 9.65
CA ARG A 214 21.85 -2.90 8.48
C ARG A 214 22.95 -3.96 8.57
N SER A 215 23.46 -4.26 9.76
CA SER A 215 24.53 -5.25 9.95
C SER A 215 24.08 -6.69 9.69
N LYS A 216 22.77 -6.93 9.72
CA LYS A 216 22.13 -8.23 9.44
C LYS A 216 21.61 -8.36 8.01
N ILE A 217 21.61 -7.27 7.23
CA ILE A 217 21.29 -7.33 5.81
C ILE A 217 22.46 -7.96 5.06
N ARG A 218 22.19 -8.97 4.21
CA ARG A 218 23.24 -9.63 3.42
C ARG A 218 24.06 -8.60 2.64
N ALA A 219 25.38 -8.61 2.82
CA ALA A 219 26.28 -7.67 2.16
C ALA A 219 26.17 -7.69 0.62
N SER A 220 25.83 -8.85 0.03
CA SER A 220 25.59 -8.98 -1.41
C SER A 220 24.36 -8.22 -1.91
N VAL A 221 23.39 -7.96 -1.03
CA VAL A 221 22.21 -7.15 -1.33
C VAL A 221 22.59 -5.68 -1.29
N LEU A 222 23.35 -5.24 -0.26
CA LEU A 222 23.82 -3.85 -0.16
C LEU A 222 24.96 -3.48 -1.13
N ALA A 223 25.46 -4.42 -1.93
CA ALA A 223 26.55 -4.18 -2.88
C ALA A 223 26.00 -3.47 -4.13
N THR A 224 26.33 -2.20 -4.29
CA THR A 224 25.91 -1.31 -5.37
C THR A 224 26.20 -1.82 -6.80
N PRO A 225 25.38 -1.43 -7.80
CA PRO A 225 24.01 -0.97 -7.65
C PRO A 225 23.06 -2.16 -7.53
N LEU A 226 22.20 -2.14 -6.51
CA LEU A 226 20.91 -2.79 -6.62
C LEU A 226 20.21 -2.11 -7.80
N THR A 227 20.31 -2.72 -8.98
CA THR A 227 19.37 -2.47 -10.07
C THR A 227 18.28 -3.52 -9.85
N PRO A 228 17.32 -3.27 -8.97
CA PRO A 228 16.27 -4.24 -8.74
C PRO A 228 15.57 -4.49 -10.08
N LYS A 229 15.10 -5.71 -10.26
CA LYS A 229 14.01 -5.93 -11.20
C LYS A 229 12.79 -5.21 -10.61
N LEU A 230 12.68 -3.91 -10.89
CA LEU A 230 11.58 -3.03 -10.46
C LEU A 230 10.25 -3.51 -11.00
N LEU A 231 10.32 -4.08 -12.19
CA LEU A 231 9.23 -4.74 -12.85
C LEU A 231 9.58 -6.23 -12.85
N PRO A 232 8.64 -7.12 -12.51
CA PRO A 232 8.79 -8.50 -12.92
C PRO A 232 8.97 -8.55 -14.43
N ASP A 233 9.65 -9.57 -14.93
CA ASP A 233 9.55 -9.87 -16.35
C ASP A 233 8.09 -10.15 -16.73
N ASP A 234 7.74 -9.98 -18.00
CA ASP A 234 6.37 -10.21 -18.50
C ASP A 234 5.80 -11.60 -18.13
N ARG A 235 6.65 -12.54 -17.70
CA ARG A 235 6.25 -13.88 -17.25
C ARG A 235 5.72 -13.86 -15.82
N ALA A 236 6.36 -13.14 -14.90
CA ALA A 236 5.82 -12.96 -13.55
C ALA A 236 4.51 -12.12 -13.57
N TRP A 237 4.37 -11.20 -14.51
CA TRP A 237 3.08 -10.54 -14.81
C TRP A 237 1.98 -11.52 -15.28
N ARG A 238 2.31 -12.45 -16.19
CA ARG A 238 1.35 -13.40 -16.79
C ARG A 238 1.05 -14.63 -15.93
N ALA A 239 1.93 -14.99 -15.01
CA ALA A 239 1.76 -16.16 -14.14
C ALA A 239 0.77 -15.92 -12.99
N ARG A 240 0.35 -14.68 -12.77
CA ARG A 240 -0.49 -14.29 -11.65
C ARG A 240 -1.96 -14.67 -11.90
N ARG A 241 -2.46 -15.68 -11.18
CA ARG A 241 -3.90 -15.92 -10.94
C ARG A 241 -4.22 -15.59 -9.49
N VAL A 242 -4.23 -14.30 -9.13
CA VAL A 242 -4.39 -13.91 -7.70
C VAL A 242 -5.68 -14.41 -7.07
N GLY A 243 -6.75 -14.52 -7.86
CA GLY A 243 -8.01 -15.09 -7.39
C GLY A 243 -7.91 -16.56 -6.96
N ALA A 244 -6.75 -17.20 -7.09
CA ALA A 244 -6.50 -18.55 -6.61
C ALA A 244 -5.77 -18.60 -5.26
N ASP A 245 -5.31 -17.48 -4.71
CA ASP A 245 -4.73 -17.44 -3.37
C ASP A 245 -5.86 -17.66 -2.35
N VAL A 246 -5.83 -18.80 -1.66
CA VAL A 246 -6.83 -19.14 -0.64
C VAL A 246 -6.54 -18.30 0.59
N GLU A 247 -7.46 -17.41 0.92
CA GLU A 247 -7.40 -16.62 2.15
C GLU A 247 -7.54 -17.53 3.37
N VAL A 248 -6.49 -17.57 4.20
CA VAL A 248 -6.55 -18.22 5.51
C VAL A 248 -7.07 -17.18 6.50
N LEU A 249 -8.34 -17.33 6.88
CA LEU A 249 -8.98 -16.46 7.87
C LEU A 249 -8.49 -16.77 9.29
N PRO A 250 -8.07 -15.73 10.05
CA PRO A 250 -7.83 -15.83 11.50
C PRO A 250 -9.04 -16.41 12.22
N ALA A 251 -8.84 -17.09 13.37
CA ALA A 251 -9.93 -17.72 14.10
C ALA A 251 -11.03 -16.74 14.55
N VAL A 252 -10.65 -15.50 14.88
CA VAL A 252 -11.57 -14.40 15.23
C VAL A 252 -12.44 -13.94 14.05
N CYS A 253 -12.04 -14.28 12.81
CA CYS A 253 -12.71 -13.87 11.57
C CYS A 253 -13.53 -14.98 10.90
N ARG A 254 -13.73 -16.12 11.57
CA ARG A 254 -14.46 -17.29 11.03
C ARG A 254 -15.91 -17.33 11.48
#